data_AF-A0A7K3WJQ6-F1
#
_entry.id   AF-A0A7K3WJQ6-F1
#
_cell.length_a   1.000
_cell.length_b   1.000
_cell.length_c   1.000
_cell.angle_alpha   90.00
_cell.angle_beta   90.00
_cell.angle_gamma   90.00
#
_symmetry.space_group_name_H-M   'P 1'
#
loop_
_entity.id
_entity.type
_entity.pdbx_description
1 polymer ?
#
loop_
_entity_poly.entity_id
_entity_poly.type
_entity_poly.pdbx_seq_one_letter_code
_entity_poly.pdbx_strand_id
1 'polypeptide(L)'
;MLVVNVKSSWPQVQRGERSAEDSVLGDWAALSEQKLRQYADAILGVADNAVVAAFDITDWSRGEDGRVRFMGTPSARWAHLLGGPSPVTWTRGQARPIRYLDTGELDDQEPAPLAAAHRDRVTVGGWMLHLDAEGNGTLRMPAGARLTVITTP
;
A
#
# COMPACT_ATOMS: atom_id res chain seq x y z
N MET A 1 7.63 -6.97 -7.41
CA MET A 1 7.11 -6.32 -6.18
C MET A 1 6.78 -7.33 -5.08
N LEU A 2 7.00 -6.93 -3.83
CA LEU A 2 6.60 -7.64 -2.62
C LEU A 2 5.24 -7.15 -2.13
N VAL A 3 4.41 -8.05 -1.60
CA VAL A 3 3.16 -7.69 -0.91
C VAL A 3 3.17 -8.34 0.47
N VAL A 4 3.07 -7.54 1.52
CA VAL A 4 3.24 -7.98 2.89
C VAL A 4 1.98 -7.76 3.71
N ASN A 5 1.64 -8.75 4.53
CA ASN A 5 0.49 -8.67 5.42
C ASN A 5 0.92 -8.02 6.74
N VAL A 6 0.42 -6.82 6.98
CA VAL A 6 0.71 -6.01 8.16
C VAL A 6 -0.47 -5.91 9.12
N LYS A 7 -1.48 -6.79 8.99
CA LYS A 7 -2.71 -6.77 9.80
C LYS A 7 -2.45 -6.72 11.31
N SER A 8 -1.40 -7.37 11.80
CA SER A 8 -1.06 -7.40 13.22
C SER A 8 -0.43 -6.10 13.74
N SER A 9 0.37 -5.41 12.91
CA SER A 9 1.07 -4.18 13.29
C SER A 9 0.34 -2.90 12.88
N TRP A 10 -0.54 -2.97 11.88
CA TRP A 10 -1.27 -1.80 11.37
C TRP A 10 -2.11 -1.05 12.41
N PRO A 11 -2.77 -1.71 13.39
CA PRO A 11 -3.47 -1.00 14.46
C PRO A 11 -2.55 -0.13 15.34
N GLN A 12 -1.25 -0.43 15.42
CA GLN A 12 -0.27 0.42 16.11
C GLN A 12 0.08 1.65 15.26
N VAL A 13 0.14 1.49 13.94
CA VAL A 13 0.32 2.61 13.00
C VAL A 13 -0.86 3.58 13.07
N GLN A 14 -2.08 3.06 13.08
CA GLN A 14 -3.29 3.89 13.21
C GLN A 14 -3.36 4.66 14.53
N ARG A 15 -2.75 4.12 15.60
CA ARG A 15 -2.64 4.80 16.90
C ARG A 15 -1.42 5.71 17.03
N GLY A 16 -0.55 5.78 16.01
CA GLY A 16 0.68 6.57 16.03
C GLY A 16 1.80 5.98 16.90
N GLU A 17 1.67 4.72 17.31
CA GLU A 17 2.65 4.01 18.15
C GLU A 17 3.79 3.37 17.32
N ARG A 18 3.60 3.28 16.00
CA ARG A 18 4.56 2.74 15.03
C ARG A 18 4.45 3.51 13.72
N SER A 19 5.55 3.68 13.00
CA SER A 19 5.52 4.26 11.65
C SER A 19 5.01 3.25 10.61
N ALA A 20 4.50 3.72 9.47
CA ALA A 20 4.13 2.84 8.37
C ALA A 20 5.37 2.13 7.80
N GLU A 21 6.48 2.85 7.74
CA GLU A 21 7.81 2.37 7.36
C GLU A 21 8.24 1.18 8.22
N ASP A 22 8.21 1.31 9.55
CA ASP A 22 8.61 0.22 10.47
C ASP A 22 7.70 -1.00 10.34
N SER A 23 6.42 -0.79 10.01
CA SER A 23 5.45 -1.85 9.84
C SER A 23 5.63 -2.63 8.53
N VAL A 24 6.00 -1.93 7.45
CA VAL A 24 5.99 -2.48 6.09
C VAL A 24 7.40 -2.85 5.61
N LEU A 25 8.42 -2.08 5.97
CA LEU A 25 9.80 -2.31 5.54
C LEU A 25 10.56 -3.24 6.50
N GLY A 26 10.03 -3.51 7.70
CA GLY A 26 10.78 -4.15 8.77
C GLY A 26 10.68 -5.68 8.88
N ASP A 27 11.85 -6.31 9.03
CA ASP A 27 12.08 -7.63 9.65
C ASP A 27 11.28 -8.82 9.09
N TRP A 28 11.36 -8.98 7.77
CA TRP A 28 10.70 -10.03 7.02
C TRP A 28 11.53 -11.31 6.91
N ALA A 29 10.98 -12.42 7.40
CA ALA A 29 11.61 -13.74 7.31
C ALA A 29 11.35 -14.43 5.96
N ALA A 30 12.09 -15.51 5.69
CA ALA A 30 11.87 -16.43 4.57
C ALA A 30 11.97 -15.81 3.16
N LEU A 31 12.81 -14.78 3.00
CA LEU A 31 13.19 -14.18 1.72
C LEU A 31 14.55 -14.71 1.28
N SER A 32 14.63 -15.37 0.12
CA SER A 32 15.90 -15.77 -0.49
C SER A 32 16.49 -14.65 -1.34
N GLU A 33 17.81 -14.66 -1.54
CA GLU A 33 18.50 -13.69 -2.42
C GLU A 33 17.94 -13.65 -3.84
N GLN A 34 17.53 -14.80 -4.38
CA GLN A 34 16.88 -14.85 -5.70
C GLN A 34 15.55 -14.09 -5.70
N LYS A 35 14.73 -14.22 -4.65
CA LYS A 35 13.45 -13.52 -4.55
C LYS A 35 13.63 -12.02 -4.32
N LEU A 36 14.64 -11.62 -3.58
CA LEU A 36 15.00 -10.21 -3.41
C LEU A 36 15.38 -9.59 -4.76
N ARG A 37 16.31 -10.21 -5.51
CA ARG A 37 16.68 -9.72 -6.84
C ARG A 37 15.52 -9.65 -7.83
N GLN A 38 14.54 -10.56 -7.70
CA GLN A 38 13.42 -10.63 -8.64
C GLN A 38 12.27 -9.68 -8.28
N TYR A 39 12.02 -9.41 -7.00
CA TYR A 39 10.77 -8.76 -6.56
C TYR A 39 10.96 -7.57 -5.61
N ALA A 40 12.17 -7.26 -5.17
CA ALA A 40 12.44 -6.15 -4.23
C ALA A 40 12.62 -4.80 -4.94
N ASP A 41 11.78 -4.52 -5.93
CA ASP A 41 11.65 -3.22 -6.59
C ASP A 41 10.68 -2.28 -5.84
N ALA A 42 9.59 -2.85 -5.30
CA ALA A 42 8.62 -2.16 -4.48
C ALA A 42 8.00 -3.10 -3.44
N ILE A 43 7.34 -2.52 -2.44
CA ILE A 43 6.63 -3.27 -1.40
C ILE A 43 5.30 -2.61 -1.03
N LEU A 44 4.24 -3.42 -1.02
CA LEU A 44 2.90 -3.02 -0.59
C LEU A 44 2.59 -3.59 0.80
N GLY A 45 2.16 -2.73 1.71
CA GLY A 45 1.55 -3.14 2.97
C GLY A 45 0.07 -3.41 2.77
N VAL A 46 -0.41 -4.56 3.24
CA VAL A 46 -1.82 -4.95 3.20
C VAL A 46 -2.35 -5.25 4.59
N ALA A 47 -3.48 -4.64 4.95
CA ALA A 47 -4.24 -4.95 6.16
C ALA A 47 -5.71 -5.13 5.79
N ASP A 48 -6.36 -6.15 6.34
CA ASP A 48 -7.77 -6.46 6.09
C ASP A 48 -8.16 -6.51 4.59
N ASN A 49 -7.27 -7.08 3.78
CA ASN A 49 -7.37 -7.18 2.30
C ASN A 49 -7.44 -5.83 1.56
N ALA A 50 -7.04 -4.74 2.20
CA ALA A 50 -6.83 -3.44 1.56
C ALA A 50 -5.35 -3.06 1.56
N VAL A 51 -4.90 -2.37 0.51
CA VAL A 51 -3.55 -1.80 0.46
C VAL A 51 -3.52 -0.56 1.35
N VAL A 52 -2.60 -0.54 2.31
CA VAL A 52 -2.52 0.51 3.33
C VAL A 52 -1.23 1.33 3.26
N ALA A 53 -0.23 0.83 2.54
CA ALA A 53 1.04 1.53 2.30
C ALA A 53 1.71 1.00 1.03
N ALA A 54 2.52 1.84 0.40
CA ALA A 54 3.30 1.49 -0.78
C ALA A 54 4.65 2.22 -0.74
N PHE A 55 5.74 1.46 -0.90
CA PHE A 55 7.10 1.98 -0.90
C PHE A 55 7.88 1.46 -2.10
N ASP A 56 8.69 2.31 -2.70
CA ASP A 56 9.75 1.88 -3.62
C ASP A 56 10.95 1.47 -2.78
N ILE A 57 11.50 0.29 -3.03
CA ILE A 57 12.64 -0.24 -2.28
C ILE A 57 13.91 0.34 -2.91
N THR A 58 14.74 0.98 -2.09
CA THR A 58 16.02 1.54 -2.51
C THR A 58 17.20 0.65 -2.12
N ASP A 59 17.08 -0.09 -1.01
CA ASP A 59 18.11 -1.02 -0.53
C ASP A 59 17.51 -2.05 0.45
N TRP A 60 18.27 -3.07 0.82
CA TRP A 60 17.91 -3.99 1.89
C TRP A 60 19.12 -4.54 2.64
N SER A 61 18.91 -4.85 3.92
CA SER A 61 19.90 -5.49 4.77
C SER A 61 19.32 -6.76 5.39
N ARG A 62 20.19 -7.75 5.62
CA ARG A 62 19.82 -8.99 6.31
C ARG A 62 20.43 -9.01 7.70
N GLY A 63 19.59 -9.14 8.72
CA GLY A 63 20.01 -9.30 10.10
C GLY A 63 20.61 -10.68 10.38
N GLU A 64 21.26 -10.82 11.54
CA GLU A 64 21.85 -12.09 12.00
C GLU A 64 20.81 -13.21 12.16
N ASP A 65 19.56 -12.85 12.44
CA ASP A 65 18.41 -13.77 12.53
C ASP A 65 17.85 -14.20 11.15
N GLY A 66 18.50 -13.75 10.07
CA GLY A 66 18.14 -14.06 8.69
C GLY A 66 16.97 -13.26 8.14
N ARG A 67 16.37 -12.34 8.92
CA ARG A 67 15.30 -11.45 8.47
C ARG A 67 15.84 -10.32 7.63
N VAL A 68 15.03 -9.85 6.70
CA VAL A 68 15.37 -8.77 5.78
C VAL A 68 14.63 -7.50 6.20
N ARG A 69 15.37 -6.41 6.40
CA ARG A 69 14.84 -5.05 6.54
C ARG A 69 15.11 -4.30 5.24
N PHE A 70 14.06 -3.71 4.70
CA PHE A 70 14.12 -2.86 3.52
C PHE A 70 14.37 -1.41 3.91
N MET A 71 14.99 -0.68 3.00
CA MET A 71 15.05 0.78 2.97
C MET A 71 14.26 1.22 1.74
N GLY A 72 13.52 2.31 1.87
CA GLY A 72 12.67 2.77 0.78
C GLY A 72 12.03 4.11 1.07
N THR A 73 11.34 4.61 0.05
CA THR A 73 10.59 5.86 0.09
C THR A 73 9.15 5.61 -0.33
N PRO A 74 8.17 6.41 0.13
CA PRO A 74 6.79 6.29 -0.35
C PRO A 74 6.72 6.27 -1.87
N SER A 75 6.05 5.27 -2.43
CA SER A 75 6.02 5.07 -3.88
C SER A 75 5.01 6.01 -4.54
N ALA A 76 5.46 6.86 -5.45
CA ALA A 76 4.56 7.63 -6.30
C ALA A 76 3.90 6.75 -7.37
N ARG A 77 4.64 5.75 -7.89
CA ARG A 77 4.16 4.83 -8.93
C ARG A 77 2.96 4.02 -8.45
N TRP A 78 3.02 3.49 -7.22
CA TRP A 78 2.00 2.60 -6.67
C TRP A 78 1.02 3.29 -5.72
N ALA A 79 1.11 4.63 -5.56
CA ALA A 79 0.21 5.40 -4.70
C ALA A 79 -1.27 5.24 -5.06
N HIS A 80 -1.57 5.00 -6.34
CA HIS A 80 -2.93 4.79 -6.84
C HIS A 80 -3.61 3.52 -6.28
N LEU A 81 -2.84 2.57 -5.72
CA LEU A 81 -3.38 1.36 -5.10
C LEU A 81 -3.83 1.58 -3.65
N LEU A 82 -3.40 2.66 -3.00
CA LEU A 82 -3.69 2.91 -1.58
C LEU A 82 -5.20 3.03 -1.32
N GLY A 83 -5.68 2.33 -0.29
CA GLY A 83 -7.10 2.22 0.05
C GLY A 83 -7.90 1.28 -0.86
N GLY A 84 -7.31 0.82 -1.96
CA GLY A 84 -7.90 -0.14 -2.86
C GLY A 84 -7.80 -1.59 -2.36
N PRO A 85 -8.46 -2.53 -3.05
CA PRO A 85 -8.35 -3.95 -2.74
C PRO A 85 -6.91 -4.43 -2.92
N SER A 86 -6.47 -5.33 -2.05
CA SER A 86 -5.17 -5.99 -2.18
C SER A 86 -5.11 -6.77 -3.49
N PRO A 87 -4.02 -6.65 -4.27
CA PRO A 87 -3.84 -7.45 -5.49
C PRO A 87 -3.66 -8.95 -5.20
N VAL A 88 -3.43 -9.31 -3.94
CA VAL A 88 -3.40 -10.71 -3.49
C VAL A 88 -4.31 -10.92 -2.29
N THR A 89 -5.09 -11.99 -2.28
CA THR A 89 -6.02 -12.29 -1.18
C THR A 89 -5.32 -13.14 -0.11
N TRP A 90 -5.40 -12.74 1.16
CA TRP A 90 -5.01 -13.58 2.29
C TRP A 90 -6.22 -14.31 2.85
N THR A 91 -6.15 -15.64 2.87
CA THR A 91 -7.14 -16.47 3.58
C THR A 91 -6.75 -16.65 5.03
N ARG A 92 -7.77 -16.76 5.90
CA ARG A 92 -7.59 -16.98 7.34
C ARG A 92 -6.79 -18.27 7.56
N GLY A 93 -5.70 -18.18 8.33
CA GLY A 93 -4.83 -19.32 8.63
C GLY A 93 -3.59 -19.46 7.73
N GLN A 94 -3.41 -18.59 6.72
CA GLN A 94 -2.15 -18.58 5.97
C GLN A 94 -0.99 -18.09 6.84
N ALA A 95 0.04 -18.94 6.94
CA ALA A 95 1.21 -18.68 7.79
C ALA A 95 2.26 -17.73 7.18
N ARG A 96 2.23 -17.49 5.85
CA ARG A 96 3.25 -16.68 5.17
C ARG A 96 2.74 -15.24 5.00
N PRO A 97 3.34 -14.24 5.67
CA PRO A 97 2.90 -12.85 5.59
C PRO A 97 3.51 -12.10 4.39
N ILE A 98 4.06 -12.81 3.40
CA ILE A 98 4.70 -12.21 2.21
C ILE A 98 4.25 -12.96 0.95
N ARG A 99 3.92 -12.20 -0.09
CA ARG A 99 3.65 -12.66 -1.44
C ARG A 99 4.53 -11.90 -2.43
N TYR A 100 4.73 -12.52 -3.59
CA TYR A 100 5.49 -11.96 -4.71
C TYR A 100 4.52 -11.72 -5.84
N LEU A 101 4.65 -10.57 -6.49
CA LEU A 101 3.83 -10.21 -7.63
C LEU A 101 4.73 -9.60 -8.71
N ASP A 102 4.50 -10.00 -9.95
CA ASP A 102 5.19 -9.47 -11.10
C ASP A 102 4.56 -8.13 -11.50
N THR A 103 5.36 -7.06 -11.57
CA THR A 103 4.83 -5.70 -11.77
C THR A 103 4.27 -5.48 -13.16
N GLY A 104 4.68 -6.31 -14.15
CA GLY A 104 4.07 -6.30 -15.47
C GLY A 104 2.59 -6.71 -15.49
N GLU A 105 2.11 -7.45 -14.47
CA GLU A 105 0.70 -7.84 -14.38
C GLU A 105 -0.21 -6.72 -13.81
N LEU A 106 0.36 -5.66 -13.24
CA LEU A 106 -0.39 -4.52 -12.67
C LEU A 106 -0.40 -3.29 -13.55
N ASP A 107 0.59 -3.10 -14.43
CA ASP A 107 0.61 -1.97 -15.37
C ASP A 107 -0.52 -2.05 -16.42
N ASP A 108 -1.08 -3.24 -16.66
CA ASP A 108 -2.21 -3.50 -17.57
C ASP A 108 -3.60 -3.48 -16.88
N GLN A 109 -3.66 -3.24 -15.57
CA GLN A 109 -4.95 -3.07 -14.90
C GLN A 109 -5.43 -1.63 -15.09
N GLU A 110 -6.36 -1.46 -16.04
CA GLU A 110 -7.30 -0.33 -16.05
C GLU A 110 -7.79 -0.11 -14.61
N PRO A 111 -7.73 1.12 -14.06
CA PRO A 111 -8.00 1.36 -12.65
C PRO A 111 -9.35 0.74 -12.31
N ALA A 112 -9.33 -0.29 -11.47
CA ALA A 112 -10.56 -0.98 -11.09
C ALA A 112 -11.53 0.07 -10.55
N PRO A 113 -12.77 0.15 -11.05
CA PRO A 113 -13.75 1.07 -10.50
C PRO A 113 -13.83 0.80 -9.00
N LEU A 114 -13.62 1.86 -8.20
CA LEU A 114 -13.58 1.80 -6.75
C LEU A 114 -14.71 0.88 -6.26
N ALA A 115 -14.35 -0.27 -5.69
CA ALA A 115 -15.32 -1.25 -5.24
C ALA A 115 -16.31 -0.55 -4.31
N ALA A 116 -17.60 -0.74 -4.59
CA ALA A 116 -18.72 0.08 -4.13
C ALA A 116 -18.96 0.13 -2.60
N ALA A 117 -18.06 -0.39 -1.77
CA ALA A 117 -18.19 -0.45 -0.31
C ALA A 117 -17.65 0.79 0.43
N HIS A 118 -16.94 1.70 -0.25
CA HIS A 118 -16.36 2.91 0.38
C HIS A 118 -16.57 4.19 -0.45
N ARG A 119 -17.70 4.29 -1.18
CA ARG A 119 -17.97 5.43 -2.09
C ARG A 119 -17.98 6.79 -1.40
N ASP A 120 -18.22 6.84 -0.10
CA ASP A 120 -18.63 8.11 0.50
C ASP A 120 -17.45 8.88 1.10
N ARG A 121 -16.28 8.25 1.36
CA ARG A 121 -15.16 8.99 1.94
C ARG A 121 -13.80 8.33 1.74
N VAL A 122 -12.87 9.06 1.13
CA VAL A 122 -11.45 8.70 0.99
C VAL A 122 -10.60 9.77 1.65
N THR A 123 -9.64 9.38 2.48
CA THR A 123 -8.67 10.30 3.12
C THR A 123 -7.24 9.92 2.75
N VAL A 124 -6.48 10.85 2.19
CA VAL A 124 -5.07 10.65 1.79
C VAL A 124 -4.25 11.87 2.20
N GLY A 125 -3.26 11.73 3.09
CA GLY A 125 -2.32 12.82 3.41
C GLY A 125 -2.97 14.13 3.89
N GLY A 126 -4.09 14.06 4.62
CA GLY A 126 -4.87 15.23 5.06
C GLY A 126 -5.87 15.79 4.04
N TRP A 127 -5.89 15.22 2.83
CA TRP A 127 -6.93 15.42 1.85
C TRP A 127 -8.10 14.49 2.14
N MET A 128 -9.33 14.94 1.94
CA MET A 128 -10.53 14.13 2.09
C MET A 128 -11.46 14.38 0.91
N LEU A 129 -11.78 13.33 0.16
CA LEU A 129 -12.81 13.34 -0.88
C LEU A 129 -14.04 12.62 -0.34
N HIS A 130 -15.21 13.25 -0.48
CA HIS A 130 -16.51 12.67 -0.19
C HIS A 130 -17.39 12.78 -1.42
N LEU A 131 -18.03 11.69 -1.85
CA LEU A 131 -19.05 11.70 -2.89
C LEU A 131 -20.40 11.42 -2.22
N ASP A 132 -21.41 12.24 -2.50
CA ASP A 132 -22.76 11.94 -2.05
C ASP A 132 -23.48 10.97 -3.00
N ALA A 133 -24.70 10.56 -2.62
CA ALA A 133 -25.53 9.65 -3.41
C ALA A 133 -25.99 10.24 -4.75
N GLU A 134 -25.89 11.55 -4.93
CA GLU A 134 -26.28 12.29 -6.13
C GLU A 134 -25.09 12.50 -7.09
N GLY A 135 -23.89 12.11 -6.66
CA GLY A 135 -22.65 12.22 -7.43
C GLY A 135 -21.91 13.55 -7.21
N ASN A 136 -22.30 14.37 -6.24
CA ASN A 136 -21.58 15.59 -5.90
C ASN A 136 -20.35 15.25 -5.06
N GLY A 137 -19.19 15.78 -5.48
CA GLY A 137 -17.93 15.61 -4.77
C GLY A 137 -17.59 16.81 -3.88
N THR A 138 -17.30 16.55 -2.60
CA THR A 138 -16.68 17.50 -1.68
C THR A 138 -15.23 17.12 -1.43
N LEU A 139 -14.31 18.03 -1.77
CA LEU A 139 -12.88 17.86 -1.49
C LEU A 139 -12.45 18.83 -0.37
N ARG A 140 -11.92 18.27 0.72
CA ARG A 140 -11.19 19.02 1.74
C ARG A 140 -9.70 18.84 1.50
N MET A 141 -8.95 19.93 1.45
CA MET A 141 -7.50 19.92 1.26
C MET A 141 -6.78 20.59 2.43
N PRO A 142 -5.53 20.21 2.72
CA PRO A 142 -4.68 20.92 3.67
C PRO A 142 -4.47 22.39 3.26
N ALA A 143 -4.33 23.27 4.24
CA ALA A 143 -4.03 24.68 3.98
C ALA A 143 -2.71 24.81 3.20
N GLY A 144 -2.72 25.62 2.13
CA GLY A 144 -1.56 25.84 1.26
C GLY A 144 -1.36 24.79 0.15
N ALA A 145 -2.22 23.78 0.07
CA ALA A 145 -2.19 22.81 -1.01
C ALA A 145 -2.72 23.39 -2.35
N ARG A 146 -2.35 22.76 -3.46
CA ARG A 146 -2.82 23.11 -4.82
C ARG A 146 -3.59 21.96 -5.43
N LEU A 147 -4.76 22.26 -5.99
CA LEU A 147 -5.61 21.32 -6.72
C LEU A 147 -5.59 21.64 -8.21
N THR A 148 -5.41 20.61 -9.04
CA THR A 148 -5.66 20.70 -10.48
C THR A 148 -6.86 19.81 -10.81
N VAL A 149 -7.86 20.40 -11.46
CA VAL A 149 -9.06 19.69 -11.90
C VAL A 149 -8.98 19.53 -13.42
N ILE A 150 -9.06 18.29 -13.88
CA ILE A 150 -9.13 17.96 -15.30
C ILE A 150 -10.51 17.36 -15.54
N THR A 151 -11.30 17.99 -16.39
CA THR A 151 -12.62 17.51 -16.79
C THR A 151 -12.54 16.89 -18.17
N THR A 152 -13.16 15.73 -18.34
CA THR A 152 -13.44 15.15 -19.66
C THR A 152 -14.83 15.60 -20.14
N PRO A 153 -15.01 15.83 -21.45
CA PRO A 153 -16.32 16.16 -22.03
C PRO A 153 -17.30 14.99 -21.98
#